data_AF-A0A831SQE6-F1
#
_entry.id   AF-A0A831SQE6-F1
#
_cell.length_a   1.000
_cell.length_b   1.000
_cell.length_c   1.000
_cell.angle_alpha   90.00
_cell.angle_beta   90.00
_cell.angle_gamma   90.00
#
_symmetry.space_group_name_H-M   'P 1'
#
loop_
_entity.id
_entity.type
_entity.pdbx_description
1 polymer ?
#
loop_
_entity_poly.entity_id
_entity_poly.type
_entity_poly.pdbx_seq_one_letter_code
_entity_poly.pdbx_strand_id
1 'polypeptide(L)' 'MGKRQLIYSASELASGLVGKEVNLLTRQRRVWHGHIISVSQSEVVLKDDRSGKHRFQVGDIDKVYQDVVTRY' A
#
# COMPACT_ATOMS: atom_id res chain seq x y z
N MET A 1 14.62 -9.06 -16.26
CA MET A 1 14.14 -7.77 -15.72
C MET A 1 14.26 -7.81 -14.20
N GLY A 2 14.92 -6.82 -13.60
CA GLY A 2 15.01 -6.71 -12.14
C GLY A 2 13.74 -6.11 -11.57
N LYS A 3 13.24 -6.65 -10.46
CA LYS A 3 12.18 -6.01 -9.67
C LYS A 3 12.84 -5.17 -8.57
N ARG A 4 12.45 -3.91 -8.46
CA ARG A 4 12.81 -3.06 -7.31
C ARG A 4 11.59 -2.96 -6.41
N GLN A 5 11.75 -3.32 -5.15
CA GLN A 5 10.73 -3.09 -4.15
C GLN A 5 10.95 -1.73 -3.50
N LEU A 6 9.92 -0.88 -3.51
CA LEU A 6 9.88 0.35 -2.75
C LEU A 6 9.13 0.09 -1.44
N ILE A 7 9.69 0.58 -0.34
CA ILE A 7 9.13 0.41 0.99
C ILE A 7 8.81 1.80 1.53
N TYR A 8 7.56 1.99 1.93
CA TYR A 8 7.07 3.24 2.49
C TYR A 8 6.67 3.01 3.95
N SER A 9 7.11 3.87 4.84
CA SER A 9 6.54 3.99 6.18
C SER A 9 5.18 4.68 6.13
N ALA A 10 4.40 4.56 7.20
CA ALA A 10 3.11 5.23 7.31
C ALA A 10 3.17 6.75 7.07
N SER A 11 4.24 7.42 7.51
CA SER A 11 4.48 8.85 7.31
C SER A 11 4.83 9.25 5.88
N GLU A 12 5.28 8.29 5.06
CA GLU A 12 5.69 8.52 3.67
C GLU A 12 4.56 8.19 2.68
N LEU A 13 3.39 7.80 3.18
CA LEU A 13 2.21 7.52 2.36
C LEU A 13 1.71 8.81 1.72
N ALA A 14 1.83 8.87 0.40
CA ALA A 14 1.44 10.03 -0.40
C ALA A 14 0.37 9.66 -1.44
N SER A 15 -0.28 10.68 -2.01
CA SER A 15 -1.25 10.53 -3.11
C SER A 15 -0.66 9.81 -4.34
N GLY A 16 0.67 9.82 -4.51
CA GLY A 16 1.37 9.09 -5.57
C GLY A 16 1.24 7.56 -5.53
N LEU A 17 0.78 7.00 -4.40
CA LEU A 17 0.50 5.56 -4.27
C LEU A 17 -0.89 5.16 -4.79
N VAL A 18 -1.77 6.12 -5.08
CA VAL A 18 -3.10 5.82 -5.62
C VAL A 18 -2.98 5.12 -6.99
N GLY A 19 -3.73 4.03 -7.15
CA GLY A 19 -3.71 3.14 -8.30
C GLY A 19 -2.60 2.09 -8.29
N LYS A 20 -1.65 2.15 -7.33
CA LYS A 20 -0.55 1.19 -7.24
C LYS A 20 -1.00 -0.08 -6.53
N GLU A 21 -0.56 -1.21 -7.07
CA GLU A 21 -0.63 -2.51 -6.43
C GLU A 21 0.43 -2.58 -5.32
N VAL A 22 0.01 -2.97 -4.13
CA VAL A 22 0.87 -2.99 -2.95
C VAL A 22 0.57 -4.17 -2.04
N ASN A 23 1.54 -4.48 -1.19
CA ASN A 23 1.30 -5.21 0.05
C ASN A 23 1.35 -4.23 1.23
N LEU A 24 0.27 -4.10 1.97
CA LEU A 24 0.16 -3.28 3.17
C LEU A 24 0.33 -4.17 4.40
N LEU A 25 1.37 -3.90 5.18
CA LEU A 25 1.62 -4.53 6.48
C LEU A 25 1.06 -3.64 7.59
N THR A 26 0.17 -4.22 8.39
CA THR A 26 -0.36 -3.59 9.60
C THR A 26 0.54 -3.84 10.80
N ARG A 27 0.46 -2.99 11.82
CA ARG A 27 1.17 -3.18 13.11
C ARG A 27 0.79 -4.47 13.84
N GLN A 28 -0.39 -5.02 13.53
CA GLN A 28 -0.85 -6.33 14.02
C GLN A 28 -0.22 -7.51 13.26
N ARG A 29 0.78 -7.26 12.40
CA ARG A 29 1.48 -8.25 11.57
C ARG A 29 0.58 -8.99 10.58
N ARG A 30 -0.49 -8.33 10.12
CA ARG A 30 -1.32 -8.81 9.01
C ARG A 30 -0.95 -8.10 7.72
N VAL A 31 -0.87 -8.87 6.63
CA VAL A 31 -0.58 -8.37 5.29
C VAL A 31 -1.87 -8.35 4.48
N TRP A 32 -2.09 -7.23 3.78
CA TRP A 32 -3.19 -7.04 2.86
C TRP A 32 -2.65 -6.73 1.47
N HIS A 33 -3.15 -7.46 0.48
CA HIS A 33 -2.77 -7.27 -0.91
C HIS A 33 -3.89 -6.58 -1.69
N GLY A 34 -3.53 -5.66 -2.57
CA GLY A 34 -4.47 -5.02 -3.47
C GLY A 34 -3.99 -3.68 -4.00
N HIS A 35 -4.93 -2.90 -4.54
CA HIS A 35 -4.68 -1.58 -5.10
C HIS A 35 -5.09 -0.48 -4.13
N ILE A 36 -4.22 0.49 -3.90
CA ILE A 36 -4.60 1.70 -3.16
C ILE A 36 -5.57 2.50 -4.02
N ILE A 37 -6.76 2.79 -3.52
CA ILE A 37 -7.76 3.61 -4.22
C ILE A 37 -7.93 5.00 -3.61
N SER A 38 -7.45 5.20 -2.37
CA SER A 38 -7.44 6.51 -1.71
C SER A 38 -6.36 6.57 -0.64
N VAL A 39 -5.72 7.73 -0.53
CA VAL A 39 -4.76 8.07 0.54
C VAL A 39 -5.15 9.45 1.06
N SER A 40 -5.31 9.57 2.37
CA SER A 40 -5.45 10.84 3.07
C SER A 40 -4.41 10.92 4.20
N GLN A 41 -4.42 12.02 4.95
CA GLN A 41 -3.54 12.17 6.12
C GLN A 41 -3.89 11.20 7.26
N SER A 42 -5.13 10.70 7.32
CA SER A 42 -5.60 9.83 8.42
C SER A 42 -5.86 8.40 7.99
N GLU A 43 -6.20 8.16 6.72
CA GLU A 43 -6.61 6.84 6.24
C GLU A 43 -6.04 6.47 4.87
N VAL A 44 -5.92 5.17 4.65
CA VAL A 44 -5.66 4.57 3.34
C VAL A 44 -6.76 3.57 3.05
N VAL A 45 -7.26 3.61 1.82
CA VAL A 45 -8.25 2.65 1.33
C VAL A 45 -7.60 1.75 0.28
N LEU A 46 -7.63 0.45 0.56
CA LEU A 46 -7.15 -0.62 -0.32
C LEU A 46 -8.36 -1.33 -0.93
N LYS A 47 -8.31 -1.63 -2.21
CA LYS A 47 -9.25 -2.52 -2.90
C LYS A 47 -8.53 -3.83 -3.21
N ASP A 48 -9.01 -4.95 -2.69
CA ASP A 48 -8.48 -6.27 -3.02
C ASP A 48 -9.01 -6.77 -4.39
N ASP A 49 -8.42 -7.87 -4.88
CA ASP A 49 -8.79 -8.48 -6.17
C ASP A 49 -10.21 -9.04 -6.20
N ARG A 50 -10.79 -9.32 -5.03
CA ARG A 50 -12.18 -9.75 -4.86
C ARG A 50 -13.14 -8.55 -4.78
N SER A 51 -12.65 -7.35 -5.08
CA SER A 51 -13.36 -6.07 -4.99
C SER A 51 -13.79 -5.65 -3.58
N GLY A 52 -13.28 -6.30 -2.54
CA GLY A 52 -13.40 -5.87 -1.16
C GLY A 52 -12.66 -4.56 -0.92
N LYS A 53 -13.30 -3.62 -0.22
CA LYS A 53 -12.67 -2.34 0.18
C LYS A 53 -12.31 -2.40 1.65
N HIS A 54 -11.05 -2.16 1.95
CA HIS A 54 -10.49 -2.17 3.30
C HIS A 54 -9.94 -0.79 3.63
N ARG A 55 -10.36 -0.25 4.76
CA ARG A 55 -9.94 1.07 5.24
C ARG A 55 -9.02 0.88 6.43
N PHE A 56 -7.84 1.47 6.36
CA PHE A 56 -6.82 1.43 7.39
C PHE A 56 -6.55 2.85 7.89
N GLN A 57 -6.46 3.03 9.20
CA GLN A 57 -5.89 4.26 9.74
C GLN A 57 -4.38 4.27 9.47
N VAL A 58 -3.82 5.42 9.09
CA VAL A 58 -2.38 5.56 8.83
C VAL A 58 -1.56 5.09 10.05
N GLY A 59 -2.04 5.35 11.27
CA GLY A 59 -1.40 4.90 12.50
C GLY A 59 -1.36 3.37 12.70
N ASP A 60 -2.23 2.60 12.05
CA ASP A 60 -2.26 1.13 12.13
C ASP A 60 -1.37 0.46 11.06
N ILE A 61 -0.87 1.25 10.12
CA ILE A 61 0.03 0.78 9.06
C ILE A 61 1.46 0.78 9.62
N ASP A 62 2.16 -0.33 9.41
CA ASP A 62 3.60 -0.43 9.67
C ASP A 62 4.36 -0.02 8.40
N LYS A 63 4.15 -0.77 7.31
CA LYS A 63 4.85 -0.57 6.04
C LYS A 63 3.94 -0.84 4.85
N VAL A 64 4.24 -0.18 3.74
CA VAL A 64 3.65 -0.49 2.43
C VAL A 64 4.77 -0.86 1.47
N TYR A 65 4.62 -2.00 0.82
CA TYR A 65 5.56 -2.55 -0.15
C TYR A 65 4.96 -2.41 -1.55
N GLN A 66 5.68 -1.73 -2.44
CA GLN A 66 5.30 -1.59 -3.84
C GLN A 66 6.38 -2.19 -4.72
N ASP A 67 6.00 -3.16 -5.55
CA ASP A 67 6.90 -3.70 -6.55
C ASP A 67 6.90 -2.83 -7.81
N VAL A 68 8.09 -2.44 -8.26
CA VAL A 68 8.29 -1.69 -9.51
C VAL A 68 9.12 -2.54 -10.46
N VAL A 69 8.54 -2.86 -11.61
CA VAL A 69 9.26 -3.55 -12.69
C VAL A 69 10.02 -2.51 -13.49
N THR A 70 11.35 -2.50 -13.35
CA THR A 70 12.21 -1.66 -14.19
C THR A 70 12.58 -2.46 -15.44
N ARG A 71 12.20 -1.94 -16.61
CA ARG A 71 12.71 -2.42 -17.90
C ARG A 71 14.04 -1.72 -18.14
N TYR A 72 15.14 -2.45 -18.01
CA TYR A 72 16.42 -2.05 -18.61
C TYR A 72 16.38 -2.41 -20.09
#